data_AF-A0A3A5ASV5-F1
#
_entry.id   AF-A0A3A5ASV5-F1
#
_cell.length_a   1.000
_cell.length_b   1.000
_cell.length_c   1.000
_cell.angle_alpha   90.00
_cell.angle_beta   90.00
_cell.angle_gamma   90.00
#
_symmetry.space_group_name_H-M   'P 1'
#
loop_
_entity.id
_entity.type
_entity.pdbx_description
1 polymer ?
#
loop_
_entity_poly.entity_id
_entity_poly.type
_entity_poly.pdbx_seq_one_letter_code
_entity_poly.pdbx_strand_id
1 'polypeptide(L)'
;MAELGVQADFLEKYKDAGRIWSGPSFLGYMEGLKALLAELPVSPAAIPTKEYHYSLTGNLDFVYGELLYSLTGTEGLLRDKAFPLQECYIRPLFSPSVALECGIRYRTKAGEEVARTCEVVRTDETGYILFTDYHRPL
;
A
#
# COMPACT_ATOMS: atom_id res chain seq x y z
N MET A 1 12.84 -10.69 23.16
CA MET A 1 11.46 -11.04 23.59
C MET A 1 10.46 -9.89 23.42
N ALA A 2 10.86 -8.61 23.37
CA ALA A 2 9.93 -7.49 23.15
C ALA A 2 9.43 -7.35 21.69
N GLU A 3 10.26 -7.69 20.70
CA GLU A 3 9.93 -7.53 19.27
C GLU A 3 8.79 -8.45 18.78
N LEU A 4 8.73 -9.68 19.33
CA LEU A 4 7.64 -10.63 19.03
C LEU A 4 6.29 -10.16 19.55
N GLY A 5 6.27 -9.33 20.62
CA GLY A 5 5.05 -8.72 21.16
C GLY A 5 4.48 -7.67 20.23
N VAL A 6 5.31 -6.74 19.74
CA VAL A 6 4.86 -5.64 18.86
C VAL A 6 4.29 -6.16 17.55
N GLN A 7 4.90 -7.19 16.96
CA GLN A 7 4.36 -7.82 15.75
C GLN A 7 3.03 -8.51 16.03
N ALA A 8 2.93 -9.29 17.12
CA ALA A 8 1.69 -9.95 17.51
C ALA A 8 0.56 -8.95 17.83
N ASP A 9 0.86 -7.87 18.53
CA ASP A 9 -0.09 -6.79 18.87
C ASP A 9 -0.57 -6.07 17.61
N PHE A 10 0.31 -5.82 16.63
CA PHE A 10 -0.06 -5.25 15.35
C PHE A 10 -0.99 -6.21 14.58
N LEU A 11 -0.63 -7.49 14.50
CA LEU A 11 -1.46 -8.52 13.86
C LEU A 11 -2.84 -8.63 14.54
N GLU A 12 -2.89 -8.54 15.87
CA GLU A 12 -4.14 -8.57 16.64
C GLU A 12 -4.98 -7.31 16.44
N LYS A 13 -4.36 -6.12 16.50
CA LYS A 13 -5.01 -4.82 16.28
C LYS A 13 -5.66 -4.76 14.90
N TYR A 14 -5.03 -5.37 13.91
CA TYR A 14 -5.47 -5.34 12.53
C TYR A 14 -6.01 -6.67 12.02
N LYS A 15 -6.47 -7.58 12.88
CA LYS A 15 -7.05 -8.88 12.45
C LYS A 15 -8.28 -8.76 11.53
N ASP A 16 -9.02 -7.65 11.60
CA ASP A 16 -10.11 -7.28 10.67
C ASP A 16 -9.62 -6.40 9.49
N ALA A 17 -8.32 -6.52 9.19
CA ALA A 17 -7.47 -5.91 8.18
C ALA A 17 -8.09 -5.48 6.86
N GLY A 18 -8.98 -6.32 6.30
CA GLY A 18 -9.65 -6.04 5.03
C GLY A 18 -10.43 -4.72 5.02
N ARG A 19 -10.56 -4.07 6.19
CA ARG A 19 -11.26 -2.81 6.41
C ARG A 19 -10.42 -1.71 7.07
N ILE A 20 -9.07 -1.79 7.13
CA ILE A 20 -8.30 -0.60 7.60
C ILE A 20 -8.81 0.62 6.84
N TRP A 21 -8.99 0.46 5.52
CA TRP A 21 -9.96 1.23 4.79
C TRP A 21 -10.28 0.69 3.39
N SER A 22 -11.53 0.86 2.95
CA SER A 22 -11.98 0.72 1.55
C SER A 22 -12.97 1.83 1.21
N GLY A 23 -12.83 2.46 0.05
CA GLY A 23 -13.77 3.50 -0.38
C GLY A 23 -13.51 4.00 -1.80
N PRO A 24 -14.12 5.13 -2.20
CA PRO A 24 -14.08 5.60 -3.59
C PRO A 24 -12.96 6.61 -3.90
N SER A 25 -12.04 6.92 -2.98
CA SER A 25 -11.00 7.95 -3.17
C SER A 25 -9.87 7.90 -2.13
N PHE A 26 -8.59 7.91 -2.54
CA PHE A 26 -7.44 7.92 -1.63
C PHE A 26 -7.19 9.27 -0.94
N LEU A 27 -7.73 10.36 -1.49
CA LEU A 27 -7.48 11.72 -0.98
C LEU A 27 -7.88 11.89 0.50
N GLY A 28 -8.91 11.17 0.96
CA GLY A 28 -9.36 11.21 2.36
C GLY A 28 -8.40 10.56 3.36
N TYR A 29 -7.40 9.80 2.89
CA TYR A 29 -6.50 8.99 3.73
C TYR A 29 -5.07 9.49 3.72
N MET A 30 -4.79 10.57 2.98
CA MET A 30 -3.45 11.16 2.88
C MET A 30 -2.88 11.43 4.27
N GLU A 31 -3.65 12.06 5.15
CA GLU A 31 -3.16 12.45 6.49
C GLU A 31 -2.87 11.26 7.42
N GLY A 32 -3.61 10.15 7.29
CA GLY A 32 -3.47 8.97 8.16
C GLY A 32 -2.39 7.98 7.73
N LEU A 33 -2.03 7.96 6.44
CA LEU A 33 -1.13 6.96 5.89
C LEU A 33 0.28 7.03 6.49
N LYS A 34 0.81 8.24 6.74
CA LYS A 34 2.14 8.39 7.38
C LYS A 34 2.19 7.77 8.77
N ALA A 35 1.12 7.92 9.56
CA ALA A 35 1.01 7.31 10.88
C ALA A 35 0.95 5.77 10.78
N LEU A 36 0.17 5.24 9.84
CA LEU A 36 0.08 3.79 9.62
C LEU A 36 1.42 3.17 9.22
N LEU A 37 2.19 3.84 8.35
CA LEU A 37 3.53 3.38 7.98
C LEU A 37 4.47 3.34 9.20
N ALA A 38 4.41 4.34 10.08
CA ALA A 38 5.25 4.40 11.28
C ALA A 38 4.90 3.32 12.32
N GLU A 39 3.65 2.86 12.33
CA GLU A 39 3.17 1.77 13.18
C GLU A 39 3.56 0.37 12.67
N LEU A 40 4.03 0.24 11.42
CA LEU A 40 4.43 -1.06 10.90
C LEU A 40 5.55 -1.66 11.76
N PRO A 41 5.46 -2.95 12.12
CA PRO A 41 6.56 -3.64 12.78
C PRO A 41 7.71 -3.80 11.79
N VAL A 42 8.94 -3.86 12.32
CA VAL A 42 10.13 -4.11 11.53
C VAL A 42 10.11 -5.55 11.02
N SER A 43 10.18 -5.73 9.71
CA SER A 43 10.28 -7.03 9.07
C SER A 43 11.74 -7.52 9.05
N PRO A 44 12.02 -8.78 9.41
CA PRO A 44 13.38 -9.35 9.34
C PRO A 44 13.87 -9.55 7.90
N ALA A 45 12.95 -9.55 6.93
CA ALA A 45 13.25 -9.68 5.51
C ALA A 45 12.32 -8.81 4.67
N ALA A 46 12.87 -8.17 3.65
CA ALA A 46 12.11 -7.40 2.69
C ALA A 46 11.60 -8.32 1.58
N ILE A 47 10.37 -8.80 1.72
CA ILE A 47 9.78 -9.74 0.77
C ILE A 47 8.43 -9.20 0.35
N PRO A 48 8.23 -8.89 -0.94
CA PRO A 48 6.91 -8.57 -1.46
C PRO A 48 6.03 -9.81 -1.43
N THR A 49 4.74 -9.62 -1.22
CA THR A 49 3.78 -10.74 -1.18
C THR A 49 3.35 -11.21 -2.57
N LYS A 50 3.63 -10.41 -3.61
CA LYS A 50 3.37 -10.71 -5.03
C LYS A 50 4.49 -10.19 -5.92
N GLU A 51 4.42 -10.55 -7.20
CA GLU A 51 5.41 -10.15 -8.19
C GLU A 51 5.26 -8.68 -8.55
N TYR A 52 6.22 -7.87 -8.13
CA TYR A 52 6.32 -6.46 -8.50
C TYR A 52 7.46 -6.22 -9.48
N HIS A 53 7.24 -5.31 -10.42
CA HIS A 53 8.24 -4.93 -11.42
C HIS A 53 9.35 -4.04 -10.88
N TYR A 54 9.08 -3.33 -9.78
CA TYR A 54 10.00 -2.36 -9.23
C TYR A 54 10.02 -2.36 -7.71
N SER A 55 11.20 -2.10 -7.15
CA SER A 55 11.43 -1.96 -5.73
C SER A 55 12.26 -0.71 -5.47
N LEU A 56 11.80 0.10 -4.52
CA LEU A 56 12.46 1.30 -4.05
C LEU A 56 12.76 1.19 -2.56
N THR A 57 13.88 1.75 -2.13
CA THR A 57 14.25 1.82 -0.73
C THR A 57 14.46 3.28 -0.34
N GLY A 58 13.99 3.66 0.84
CA GLY A 58 14.19 5.00 1.37
C GLY A 58 13.68 5.14 2.80
N ASN A 59 13.67 6.37 3.29
CA ASN A 59 13.10 6.67 4.60
C ASN A 59 11.58 6.82 4.54
N LEU A 60 10.95 7.00 5.71
CA LEU A 60 9.50 7.15 5.82
C LEU A 60 8.94 8.26 4.93
N ASP A 61 9.59 9.43 4.89
CA ASP A 61 9.13 10.58 4.10
C ASP A 61 9.20 10.31 2.60
N PHE A 62 10.29 9.68 2.13
CA PHE A 62 10.43 9.27 0.74
C PHE A 62 9.36 8.26 0.34
N VAL A 63 9.21 7.17 1.10
CA VAL A 63 8.24 6.11 0.78
C VAL A 63 6.80 6.61 0.85
N TYR A 64 6.48 7.45 1.84
CA TYR A 64 5.17 8.10 1.93
C TYR A 64 4.91 9.02 0.72
N GLY A 65 5.88 9.84 0.33
CA GLY A 65 5.77 10.73 -0.84
C GLY A 65 5.53 9.95 -2.13
N GLU A 66 6.33 8.92 -2.39
CA GLU A 66 6.20 8.06 -3.58
C GLU A 66 4.87 7.31 -3.61
N LEU A 67 4.43 6.79 -2.46
CA LEU A 67 3.14 6.10 -2.35
C LEU A 67 1.97 7.04 -2.64
N LEU A 68 1.97 8.23 -2.03
CA LEU A 68 0.93 9.24 -2.27
C LEU A 68 0.91 9.69 -3.73
N TYR A 69 2.07 10.02 -4.29
CA TYR A 69 2.20 10.43 -5.68
C TYR A 69 1.64 9.36 -6.62
N SER A 70 2.01 8.10 -6.40
CA SER A 70 1.59 6.98 -7.23
C SER A 70 0.07 6.75 -7.18
N LEU A 71 -0.52 6.72 -5.99
CA LEU A 71 -1.95 6.45 -5.82
C LEU A 71 -2.81 7.61 -6.31
N THR A 72 -2.51 8.83 -5.87
CA THR A 72 -3.31 10.02 -6.25
C THR A 72 -3.18 10.36 -7.72
N GLY A 73 -1.97 10.24 -8.29
CA GLY A 73 -1.74 10.41 -9.73
C GLY A 73 -2.49 9.39 -10.57
N THR A 74 -2.51 8.12 -10.13
CA THR A 74 -3.28 7.06 -10.80
C THR A 74 -4.78 7.33 -10.72
N GLU A 75 -5.30 7.67 -9.54
CA GLU A 75 -6.72 8.00 -9.35
C GLU A 75 -7.16 9.15 -10.27
N GLY A 76 -6.36 10.24 -10.33
CA GLY A 76 -6.61 11.37 -11.22
C GLY A 76 -6.64 10.96 -12.69
N LEU A 77 -5.62 10.21 -13.15
CA LEU A 77 -5.54 9.73 -14.53
C LEU A 77 -6.75 8.87 -14.93
N LEU A 78 -7.23 8.02 -14.02
CA LEU A 78 -8.41 7.17 -14.26
C LEU A 78 -9.69 8.00 -14.38
N ARG A 79 -9.86 9.01 -13.52
CA ARG A 79 -10.99 9.95 -13.57
C ARG A 79 -11.00 10.74 -14.88
N ASP A 80 -9.84 11.23 -15.31
CA ASP A 80 -9.70 11.97 -16.57
C ASP A 80 -10.07 11.12 -17.80
N LYS A 81 -9.76 9.81 -17.74
CA LYS A 81 -10.14 8.84 -18.79
C LYS A 81 -11.57 8.32 -18.68
N ALA A 82 -12.34 8.79 -17.71
CA ALA A 82 -13.69 8.35 -17.38
C ALA A 82 -13.80 6.83 -17.14
N PHE A 83 -12.77 6.22 -16.55
CA PHE A 83 -12.84 4.82 -16.14
C PHE A 83 -13.63 4.69 -14.83
N PRO A 84 -14.62 3.78 -14.74
CA PRO A 84 -15.36 3.54 -13.51
C PRO A 84 -14.46 3.01 -12.40
N LEU A 85 -14.10 3.90 -11.47
CA LEU A 85 -13.42 3.55 -10.23
C LEU A 85 -14.37 2.69 -9.38
N GLN A 86 -13.93 1.48 -9.02
CA GLN A 86 -14.71 0.56 -8.20
C GLN A 86 -14.38 0.76 -6.73
N GLU A 87 -13.10 0.84 -6.40
CA GLU A 87 -12.62 0.82 -5.02
C GLU A 87 -11.18 1.30 -4.94
N CYS A 88 -10.87 2.01 -3.87
CA CYS A 88 -9.55 2.33 -3.36
C CYS A 88 -9.45 1.70 -1.98
N TYR A 89 -8.31 1.12 -1.62
CA TYR A 89 -8.17 0.44 -0.33
C TYR A 89 -6.77 0.55 0.25
N ILE A 90 -6.71 0.54 1.58
CA ILE A 90 -5.49 0.33 2.37
C ILE A 90 -5.77 -0.84 3.28
N ARG A 91 -4.92 -1.85 3.22
CA ARG A 91 -5.03 -3.01 4.12
C ARG A 91 -3.66 -3.54 4.47
N PRO A 92 -3.48 -4.11 5.66
CA PRO A 92 -2.25 -4.80 5.99
C PRO A 92 -2.23 -6.15 5.27
N LEU A 93 -1.04 -6.58 4.89
CA LEU A 93 -0.79 -7.92 4.40
C LEU A 93 -0.08 -8.71 5.48
N PHE A 94 -0.66 -9.85 5.80
CA PHE A 94 -0.13 -10.77 6.77
C PHE A 94 0.43 -11.97 6.02
N SER A 95 1.75 -12.02 5.93
CA SER A 95 2.51 -13.14 5.41
C SER A 95 3.67 -13.39 6.39
N PRO A 96 4.73 -14.14 6.06
CA PRO A 96 5.93 -14.17 6.90
C PRO A 96 6.49 -12.78 7.24
N SER A 97 6.17 -11.75 6.45
CA SER A 97 6.37 -10.32 6.74
C SER A 97 5.04 -9.58 6.95
N VAL A 98 5.09 -8.48 7.70
CA VAL A 98 3.97 -7.53 7.82
C VAL A 98 4.21 -6.36 6.87
N ALA A 99 3.25 -6.11 5.98
CA ALA A 99 3.31 -5.04 5.00
C ALA A 99 1.99 -4.24 4.95
N LEU A 100 1.98 -3.09 4.30
CA LEU A 100 0.75 -2.39 3.89
C LEU A 100 0.58 -2.51 2.38
N GLU A 101 -0.57 -3.01 1.94
CA GLU A 101 -1.02 -2.92 0.56
C GLU A 101 -1.91 -1.71 0.38
N CYS A 102 -1.62 -0.92 -0.64
CA CYS A 102 -2.47 0.16 -1.09
C CYS A 102 -2.82 -0.06 -2.55
N GLY A 103 -4.08 0.07 -2.93
CA GLY A 103 -4.46 -0.17 -4.32
C GLY A 103 -5.75 0.46 -4.79
N ILE A 104 -5.83 0.60 -6.11
CA ILE A 104 -6.99 1.10 -6.86
C ILE A 104 -7.53 -0.02 -7.75
N ARG A 105 -8.83 -0.28 -7.68
CA ARG A 105 -9.59 -1.15 -8.59
C ARG A 105 -10.50 -0.32 -9.47
N TYR A 106 -10.47 -0.58 -10.77
CA TYR A 106 -11.30 0.11 -11.75
C TYR A 106 -11.68 -0.82 -12.90
N ARG A 107 -12.68 -0.42 -13.68
CA ARG A 107 -13.10 -1.13 -14.90
C ARG A 107 -12.65 -0.38 -16.15
N THR A 108 -12.07 -1.08 -17.12
CA THR A 108 -11.69 -0.49 -18.41
C THR A 108 -12.92 -0.32 -19.32
N LYS A 109 -12.76 0.39 -20.45
CA LYS A 109 -13.82 0.48 -21.47
C LYS A 109 -14.20 -0.88 -22.07
N ALA A 110 -13.28 -1.85 -22.08
CA ALA A 110 -13.52 -3.21 -22.56
C ALA A 110 -14.25 -4.10 -21.53
N GLY A 111 -14.50 -3.59 -20.32
CA GLY A 111 -15.17 -4.32 -19.24
C GLY A 111 -14.25 -5.12 -18.32
N GLU A 112 -12.94 -5.08 -18.55
CA GLU A 112 -11.95 -5.77 -17.71
C GLU A 112 -11.78 -5.07 -16.36
N GLU A 113 -11.70 -5.85 -15.29
CA GLU A 113 -11.33 -5.34 -13.97
C GLU A 113 -9.81 -5.32 -13.83
N VAL A 114 -9.27 -4.14 -13.53
CA VAL A 114 -7.84 -3.94 -13.35
C VAL A 114 -7.59 -3.42 -11.94
N ALA A 115 -6.55 -3.97 -11.31
CA ALA A 115 -6.01 -3.47 -10.06
C ALA A 115 -4.61 -2.89 -10.29
N ARG A 116 -4.32 -1.78 -9.61
CA ARG A 116 -2.98 -1.23 -9.47
C ARG A 116 -2.67 -1.15 -7.99
N THR A 117 -1.52 -1.69 -7.60
CA THR A 117 -1.21 -1.86 -6.19
C THR A 117 0.23 -1.49 -5.87
N CYS A 118 0.46 -1.15 -4.62
CA CYS A 118 1.77 -0.93 -4.03
C CYS A 118 1.81 -1.62 -2.68
N GLU A 119 2.98 -2.10 -2.28
CA GLU A 119 3.25 -2.70 -0.98
C GLU A 119 4.37 -1.95 -0.28
N VAL A 120 4.23 -1.73 1.01
CA VAL A 120 5.28 -1.10 1.84
C VAL A 120 5.65 -2.01 3.00
N VAL A 121 6.95 -2.25 3.16
CA VAL A 121 7.53 -3.02 4.26
C VAL A 121 8.51 -2.13 5.02
N ARG A 122 8.46 -2.15 6.35
CA ARG A 122 9.45 -1.49 7.21
C ARG A 122 10.62 -2.46 7.48
N THR A 123 11.85 -2.03 7.23
CA THR A 123 13.06 -2.87 7.41
C THR A 123 13.83 -2.56 8.69
N ASP A 124 13.68 -1.35 9.21
CA ASP A 124 14.26 -0.90 10.48
C ASP A 124 13.50 0.34 11.00
N GLU A 125 14.03 1.05 12.00
CA GLU A 125 13.37 2.23 12.56
C GLU A 125 13.07 3.31 11.51
N THR A 126 13.94 3.45 10.51
CA THR A 126 13.92 4.50 9.50
C THR A 126 13.80 3.99 8.07
N GLY A 127 14.14 2.72 7.82
CA GLY A 127 14.19 2.09 6.51
C GLY A 127 12.86 1.48 6.12
N TYR A 128 12.44 1.81 4.89
CA TYR A 128 11.23 1.32 4.27
C TYR A 128 11.53 0.90 2.84
N ILE A 129 10.82 -0.13 2.39
CA ILE A 129 10.87 -0.61 1.01
C ILE A 129 9.47 -0.54 0.44
N LEU A 130 9.37 0.12 -0.72
CA LEU A 130 8.17 0.24 -1.54
C LEU A 130 8.30 -0.72 -2.71
N PHE A 131 7.31 -1.58 -2.89
CA PHE A 131 7.13 -2.42 -4.06
C PHE A 131 5.95 -1.91 -4.87
N THR A 132 6.10 -1.79 -6.18
CA THR A 132 5.07 -1.21 -7.03
C THR A 132 5.01 -1.88 -8.41
N ASP A 133 3.81 -1.94 -8.98
CA ASP A 133 3.51 -2.56 -10.29
C ASP A 133 4.00 -1.69 -11.47
N TYR A 134 4.94 -0.77 -11.24
CA TYR A 134 5.27 0.27 -12.22
C TYR A 134 6.05 -0.28 -13.42
N HIS A 135 5.34 -0.57 -14.51
CA HIS A 135 5.82 -0.44 -15.89
C HIS A 135 4.65 -0.48 -16.91
N ARG A 136 4.05 0.69 -17.17
CA ARG A 136 3.56 1.22 -18.48
C ARG A 136 2.31 2.14 -18.31
N PRO A 137 2.21 3.19 -19.15
CA PRO A 137 1.06 4.09 -19.13
C PRO A 137 -0.21 3.35 -19.60
N LEU A 138 -1.32 3.62 -18.92
CA LEU A 138 -2.66 3.35 -19.45
C LEU A 138 -2.91 4.10 -20.75
#